data_AF-A0A0A8XBH3-F1
#
_entry.id   AF-A0A0A8XBH3-F1
#
_cell.length_a   1.000
_cell.length_b   1.000
_cell.length_c   1.000
_cell.angle_alpha   90.00
_cell.angle_beta   90.00
_cell.angle_gamma   90.00
#
_symmetry.space_group_name_H-M   'P 1'
#
loop_
_entity.id
_entity.type
_entity.pdbx_description
1 polymer ?
#
loop_
_entity_poly.entity_id
_entity_poly.type
_entity_poly.pdbx_seq_one_letter_code
_entity_poly.pdbx_strand_id
1 'polypeptide(L)'
;MEIPAHLKREDTIDRKVLPISDSLMSSYKEFAAKKDFNILKNYGPFEIMQLYFHADQEGDYETKYALYSKNGGQPPEEQYIQEMKEAKMALSEALRGYEFASLYHPDDDPEKVIGIQLHYNDRPNAPVFQIVQDDGFWKVQFLPLQ
;
A
#
# COMPACT_ATOMS: atom_id res chain seq x y z
N MET A 1 -13.59 14.32 13.06
CA MET A 1 -13.42 12.86 13.13
C MET A 1 -12.78 12.56 14.47
N GLU A 2 -13.43 11.77 15.32
CA GLU A 2 -12.83 11.31 16.58
C GLU A 2 -12.02 10.05 16.27
N ILE A 3 -10.70 10.13 16.44
CA ILE A 3 -9.81 8.97 16.27
C ILE A 3 -10.08 8.01 17.45
N PRO A 4 -10.31 6.70 17.21
CA PRO A 4 -10.47 5.73 18.28
C PRO A 4 -9.38 5.85 19.34
N ALA A 5 -9.73 5.80 20.62
CA ALA A 5 -8.81 6.10 21.74
C ALA A 5 -7.57 5.20 21.84
N HIS A 6 -7.53 4.09 21.09
CA HIS A 6 -6.40 3.17 21.02
C HIS A 6 -5.43 3.47 19.86
N LEU A 7 -5.77 4.37 18.94
CA LEU A 7 -4.92 4.75 17.81
C LEU A 7 -4.15 6.04 18.11
N LYS A 8 -2.84 6.00 17.87
CA LYS A 8 -1.98 7.18 17.94
C LYS A 8 -2.26 8.10 16.74
N ARG A 9 -2.25 9.41 16.95
CA ARG A 9 -2.47 10.39 15.86
C ARG A 9 -1.40 10.30 14.79
N GLU A 10 -0.15 10.08 15.18
CA GLU A 10 0.98 9.89 14.26
C GLU A 10 0.84 8.64 13.38
N ASP A 11 0.07 7.65 13.83
CA ASP A 11 -0.15 6.39 13.13
C ASP A 11 -1.37 6.45 12.19
N THR A 12 -1.95 7.63 11.97
CA THR A 12 -3.20 7.78 11.22
C THR A 12 -3.05 8.81 10.10
N ILE A 13 -3.63 8.51 8.94
CA ILE A 13 -3.86 9.49 7.88
C ILE A 13 -5.36 9.66 7.64
N ASP A 14 -5.84 10.90 7.69
CA ASP A 14 -7.25 11.27 7.42
C ASP A 14 -7.47 11.79 5.99
N ARG A 15 -6.46 11.64 5.14
CA ARG A 15 -6.47 12.04 3.74
C ARG A 15 -6.82 10.86 2.84
N LYS A 16 -7.40 11.17 1.68
CA LYS A 16 -7.62 10.19 0.63
C LYS A 16 -6.30 9.54 0.23
N VAL A 17 -6.32 8.23 0.00
CA VAL A 17 -5.16 7.47 -0.52
C VAL A 17 -4.89 7.78 -1.99
N LEU A 18 -5.91 8.21 -2.75
CA LEU A 18 -5.83 8.62 -4.15
C LEU A 18 -6.64 9.91 -4.41
N PRO A 19 -6.24 10.74 -5.39
CA PRO A 19 -5.00 10.66 -6.17
C PRO A 19 -3.76 10.98 -5.31
N ILE A 20 -2.58 10.58 -5.77
CA ILE A 20 -1.31 10.90 -5.09
C ILE A 20 -0.89 12.35 -5.35
N SER A 21 -0.10 12.93 -4.44
CA SER A 21 0.42 14.29 -4.59
C SER A 21 1.43 14.41 -5.74
N ASP A 22 1.65 15.62 -6.25
CA ASP A 22 2.63 15.88 -7.32
C ASP A 22 4.05 15.42 -6.94
N SER A 23 4.45 15.62 -5.68
CA SER A 23 5.75 15.16 -5.18
C SER A 23 5.86 13.63 -5.18
N LEU A 24 4.81 12.93 -4.77
CA LEU A 24 4.77 11.47 -4.76
C LEU A 24 4.70 10.92 -6.19
N MET A 25 4.01 11.63 -7.09
CA MET A 25 3.95 11.34 -8.52
C MET A 25 5.33 11.47 -9.21
N SER A 26 6.14 12.46 -8.84
CA SER A 26 7.51 12.58 -9.37
C SER A 26 8.36 11.36 -8.99
N SER A 27 8.33 10.97 -7.71
CA SER A 27 9.06 9.78 -7.25
C SER A 27 8.50 8.49 -7.83
N TYR A 28 7.18 8.40 -8.03
CA TYR A 28 6.54 7.29 -8.72
C TYR A 28 7.14 7.11 -10.12
N LYS A 29 7.22 8.17 -10.92
CA LYS A 29 7.76 8.11 -12.29
C LYS A 29 9.24 7.70 -12.30
N GLU A 30 10.03 8.22 -11.36
CA GLU A 30 11.44 7.84 -11.26
C GLU A 30 11.60 6.38 -10.86
N PHE A 31 10.83 5.93 -9.86
CA PHE A 31 10.81 4.53 -9.44
C PHE A 31 10.31 3.61 -10.56
N ALA A 32 9.25 3.97 -11.28
CA ALA A 32 8.71 3.20 -12.39
C ALA A 32 9.76 2.99 -13.50
N ALA A 33 10.61 3.99 -13.75
CA ALA A 33 11.66 3.92 -14.77
C ALA A 33 12.89 3.10 -14.34
N LYS A 34 13.27 3.16 -13.05
CA LYS A 34 14.55 2.59 -12.56
C LYS A 34 14.39 1.34 -11.70
N LYS A 35 13.20 1.12 -11.14
CA LYS A 35 12.87 0.12 -10.12
C LYS A 35 13.87 0.10 -8.94
N ASP A 36 14.37 1.28 -8.56
CA ASP A 36 15.37 1.45 -7.50
C ASP A 36 14.73 1.96 -6.20
N PHE A 37 14.72 1.14 -5.16
CA PHE A 37 14.16 1.49 -3.85
C PHE A 37 14.87 2.65 -3.15
N ASN A 38 16.10 3.01 -3.54
CA ASN A 38 16.77 4.20 -3.00
C ASN A 38 16.00 5.50 -3.29
N ILE A 39 15.20 5.52 -4.35
CA ILE A 39 14.28 6.62 -4.68
C ILE A 39 13.21 6.76 -3.59
N LEU A 40 12.84 5.65 -2.96
CA LEU A 40 11.78 5.56 -1.97
C LEU A 40 12.28 5.52 -0.52
N LYS A 41 13.58 5.69 -0.28
CA LYS A 41 14.21 5.50 1.05
C LYS A 41 13.64 6.36 2.19
N ASN A 42 13.02 7.50 1.86
CA ASN A 42 12.46 8.43 2.84
C ASN A 42 10.92 8.30 2.96
N TYR A 43 10.30 7.37 2.22
CA TYR A 43 8.86 7.16 2.27
C TYR A 43 8.46 6.19 3.36
N GLY A 44 7.36 6.51 4.04
CA GLY A 44 6.75 5.65 5.03
C GLY A 44 5.78 4.65 4.40
N PRO A 45 5.16 3.81 5.24
CA PRO A 45 4.25 2.76 4.78
C PRO A 45 3.04 3.33 4.01
N PHE A 46 2.53 4.49 4.43
CA PHE A 46 1.41 5.16 3.76
C PHE A 46 1.76 5.56 2.32
N GLU A 47 2.91 6.19 2.11
CA GLU A 47 3.32 6.59 0.76
C GLU A 47 3.55 5.37 -0.15
N ILE A 48 4.12 4.27 0.38
CA ILE A 48 4.28 3.03 -0.40
C ILE A 48 2.92 2.43 -0.79
N MET A 49 1.96 2.38 0.14
CA MET A 49 0.59 1.95 -0.17
C MET A 49 -0.06 2.83 -1.24
N GLN A 50 0.12 4.15 -1.16
CA GLN A 50 -0.40 5.08 -2.16
C GLN A 50 0.20 4.85 -3.54
N LEU A 51 1.52 4.59 -3.64
CA LEU A 51 2.19 4.24 -4.90
C LEU A 51 1.65 2.92 -5.48
N TYR A 52 1.41 1.93 -4.62
CA TYR A 52 0.83 0.64 -5.01
C TYR A 52 -0.58 0.80 -5.60
N PHE A 53 -1.45 1.56 -4.91
CA PHE A 53 -2.79 1.86 -5.40
C PHE A 53 -2.77 2.71 -6.67
N HIS A 54 -1.81 3.64 -6.80
CA HIS A 54 -1.66 4.40 -8.02
C HIS A 54 -1.27 3.52 -9.21
N ALA A 55 -0.28 2.63 -9.03
CA ALA A 55 0.14 1.69 -10.07
C ALA A 55 -1.02 0.80 -10.55
N ASP A 56 -1.85 0.34 -9.61
CA ASP A 56 -3.05 -0.45 -9.92
C ASP A 56 -4.10 0.35 -10.68
N GLN A 57 -4.34 1.62 -10.29
CA GLN A 57 -5.28 2.51 -11.00
C GLN A 57 -4.84 2.77 -12.45
N GLU A 58 -3.54 2.94 -12.69
CA GLU A 58 -2.98 3.22 -14.02
C GLU A 58 -2.75 1.95 -14.87
N GLY A 59 -2.95 0.76 -14.30
CA GLY A 59 -2.63 -0.51 -14.95
C GLY A 59 -1.13 -0.77 -15.14
N ASP A 60 -0.28 -0.06 -14.40
CA ASP A 60 1.18 -0.23 -14.40
C ASP A 60 1.58 -1.40 -13.48
N TYR A 61 1.27 -2.62 -13.94
CA TYR A 61 1.50 -3.83 -13.16
C TYR A 61 2.98 -4.16 -12.98
N GLU A 62 3.88 -3.66 -13.85
CA GLU A 62 5.32 -3.77 -13.68
C GLU A 62 5.80 -2.96 -12.46
N THR A 63 5.36 -1.70 -12.34
CA THR A 63 5.68 -0.89 -11.16
C THR A 63 5.01 -1.43 -9.91
N LYS A 64 3.76 -1.90 -10.02
CA LYS A 64 3.05 -2.55 -8.92
C LYS A 64 3.81 -3.78 -8.40
N TYR A 65 4.29 -4.62 -9.31
CA TYR A 65 5.07 -5.82 -8.96
C TYR A 65 6.42 -5.47 -8.33
N ALA A 66 7.10 -4.45 -8.83
CA ALA A 66 8.39 -4.00 -8.29
C ALA A 66 8.31 -3.48 -6.84
N LEU A 67 7.12 -3.08 -6.36
CA LEU A 67 6.90 -2.67 -4.97
C LEU A 67 6.84 -3.83 -3.98
N TYR A 68 6.73 -5.08 -4.45
CA TYR A 68 6.65 -6.23 -3.56
C TYR A 68 7.97 -6.56 -2.86
N SER A 69 7.83 -7.10 -1.64
CA SER A 69 8.93 -7.74 -0.93
C SER A 69 9.31 -9.04 -1.61
N LYS A 70 10.62 -9.28 -1.82
CA LYS A 70 11.12 -10.50 -2.47
C LYS A 70 10.89 -11.77 -1.63
N ASN A 71 10.48 -11.62 -0.38
CA ASN A 71 10.26 -12.72 0.57
C ASN A 71 8.82 -13.28 0.54
N GLY A 72 7.95 -12.80 -0.37
CA GLY A 72 6.50 -13.03 -0.33
C GLY A 72 5.95 -14.19 -1.16
N GLY A 73 6.78 -15.07 -1.73
CA GLY A 73 6.28 -16.20 -2.54
C GLY A 73 5.55 -15.78 -3.83
N GLN A 74 5.82 -14.58 -4.33
CA GLN A 74 5.24 -14.04 -5.55
C GLN A 74 5.58 -14.89 -6.78
N PRO A 75 4.63 -15.06 -7.73
CA PRO A 75 4.89 -15.73 -8.99
C PRO A 75 5.88 -14.93 -9.84
N PRO A 76 6.48 -15.53 -10.89
CA PRO A 76 7.29 -14.79 -11.85
C PRO A 76 6.56 -13.55 -12.39
N GLU A 77 7.30 -12.46 -12.61
CA GLU A 77 6.75 -11.16 -13.02
C GLU A 77 5.83 -11.24 -14.24
N GLU A 78 6.26 -11.97 -15.28
CA GLU A 78 5.47 -12.16 -16.51
C GLU A 78 4.12 -12.85 -16.22
N GLN A 79 4.13 -13.86 -15.35
CA GLN A 79 2.92 -14.56 -14.94
C GLN A 79 1.99 -13.62 -14.17
N TYR A 80 2.53 -12.88 -13.20
CA TYR A 80 1.78 -11.90 -12.42
C TYR A 80 1.09 -10.86 -13.32
N ILE A 81 1.84 -10.27 -14.24
CA ILE A 81 1.33 -9.22 -15.14
C ILE A 81 0.21 -9.77 -16.02
N GLN A 82 0.33 -11.01 -16.50
CA GLN A 82 -0.70 -11.65 -17.28
C GLN A 82 -1.99 -11.86 -16.46
N GLU A 83 -1.87 -12.40 -15.25
CA GLU A 83 -2.99 -12.62 -14.33
C GLU A 83 -3.69 -11.30 -13.98
N MET A 84 -2.93 -10.23 -13.71
CA MET A 84 -3.49 -8.91 -13.39
C MET A 84 -4.21 -8.25 -14.57
N LYS A 85 -3.75 -8.48 -15.81
CA LYS A 85 -4.45 -8.00 -17.03
C LYS A 85 -5.80 -8.70 -17.22
N GLU A 86 -5.90 -9.96 -16.81
CA GLU A 86 -7.12 -10.76 -16.89
C GLU A 86 -8.08 -10.48 -15.71
N ALA A 87 -7.55 -10.15 -14.54
CA ALA A 87 -8.31 -9.80 -13.36
C ALA A 87 -9.03 -8.45 -13.52
N LYS A 88 -10.35 -8.47 -13.60
CA LYS A 88 -11.19 -7.25 -13.56
C LYS A 88 -11.45 -6.78 -12.13
N MET A 89 -10.41 -6.54 -11.34
CA MET A 89 -10.59 -5.96 -10.02
C MET A 89 -10.50 -4.44 -10.12
N ALA A 90 -11.61 -3.75 -9.90
CA ALA A 90 -11.63 -2.30 -9.91
C ALA A 90 -11.23 -1.79 -8.52
N LEU A 91 -10.02 -1.25 -8.38
CA LEU A 91 -9.57 -0.57 -7.16
C LEU A 91 -10.56 0.48 -6.64
N SER A 92 -11.28 1.13 -7.56
CA SER A 92 -12.34 2.10 -7.25
C SER A 92 -13.50 1.51 -6.45
N GLU A 93 -13.77 0.21 -6.61
CA GLU A 93 -14.74 -0.51 -5.79
C GLU A 93 -14.13 -0.90 -4.44
N ALA A 94 -12.86 -1.33 -4.41
CA ALA A 94 -12.17 -1.67 -3.18
C ALA A 94 -12.13 -0.48 -2.21
N LEU A 95 -11.84 0.72 -2.73
CA LEU A 95 -11.74 1.97 -1.96
C LEU A 95 -13.09 2.69 -1.76
N ARG A 96 -14.21 2.14 -2.24
CA ARG A 96 -15.54 2.73 -2.00
C ARG A 96 -15.82 2.74 -0.49
N GLY A 97 -16.25 3.90 0.02
CA GLY A 97 -16.54 4.07 1.44
C GLY A 97 -15.31 4.30 2.33
N TYR A 98 -14.09 4.36 1.76
CA TYR A 98 -12.86 4.63 2.51
C TYR A 98 -12.97 5.97 3.26
N GLU A 99 -12.59 5.96 4.53
CA GLU A 99 -12.62 7.14 5.41
C GLU A 99 -11.21 7.57 5.82
N PHE A 100 -10.44 6.65 6.41
CA PHE A 100 -9.08 6.91 6.88
C PHE A 100 -8.26 5.61 6.94
N ALA A 101 -6.94 5.74 7.14
CA ALA A 101 -6.06 4.59 7.33
C ALA A 101 -5.19 4.77 8.56
N SER A 102 -4.87 3.67 9.24
CA SER A 102 -3.96 3.67 10.39
C SER A 102 -2.89 2.58 10.27
N LEU A 103 -1.74 2.78 10.89
CA LEU A 103 -0.75 1.72 11.04
C LEU A 103 -1.35 0.58 11.87
N TYR A 104 -1.07 -0.64 11.46
CA TYR A 104 -1.48 -1.85 12.14
C TYR A 104 -0.26 -2.49 12.79
N HIS A 105 -0.31 -2.57 14.12
CA HIS A 105 0.69 -3.16 14.98
C HIS A 105 0.14 -4.46 15.58
N PRO A 106 0.94 -5.52 15.72
CA PRO A 106 0.51 -6.74 16.38
C PRO A 106 0.49 -6.56 17.91
N ASP A 107 -0.36 -7.32 18.59
CA ASP A 107 -0.55 -7.21 20.04
C ASP A 107 0.73 -7.53 20.86
N ASP A 108 1.62 -8.35 20.31
CA ASP A 108 2.85 -8.81 20.96
C ASP A 108 4.03 -7.83 20.80
N ASP A 109 3.95 -6.89 19.85
CA ASP A 109 5.00 -5.88 19.61
C ASP A 109 4.39 -4.57 19.07
N PRO A 110 3.98 -3.63 19.94
CA PRO A 110 3.29 -2.41 19.55
C PRO A 110 4.19 -1.38 18.83
N GLU A 111 5.50 -1.63 18.73
CA GLU A 111 6.44 -0.79 17.98
C GLU A 111 6.65 -1.31 16.56
N LYS A 112 6.19 -2.54 16.27
CA LYS A 112 6.35 -3.17 14.96
C LYS A 112 5.12 -2.93 14.10
N VAL A 113 5.31 -2.23 12.99
CA VAL A 113 4.26 -2.10 11.96
C VAL A 113 4.28 -3.33 11.06
N ILE A 114 3.13 -4.00 10.92
CA ILE A 114 2.94 -5.16 10.02
C ILE A 114 1.89 -4.92 8.92
N GLY A 115 1.25 -3.75 8.92
CA GLY A 115 0.24 -3.41 7.94
C GLY A 115 -0.31 -2.01 8.09
N ILE A 116 -1.27 -1.70 7.23
CA ILE A 116 -2.07 -0.48 7.26
C ILE A 116 -3.53 -0.89 7.28
N GLN A 117 -4.23 -0.61 8.36
CA GLN A 117 -5.65 -0.86 8.47
C GLN A 117 -6.44 0.21 7.72
N LEU A 118 -7.30 -0.21 6.81
CA LEU A 118 -8.16 0.65 6.01
C LEU A 118 -9.55 0.72 6.63
N HIS A 119 -9.97 1.89 7.07
CA HIS A 119 -11.25 2.10 7.72
C HIS A 119 -12.28 2.64 6.74
N TYR A 120 -13.49 2.09 6.79
CA TYR A 120 -14.58 2.36 5.87
C TYR A 120 -15.84 2.77 6.64
N ASN A 121 -16.62 3.68 6.06
CA ASN A 121 -17.87 4.15 6.67
C ASN A 121 -19.07 3.25 6.35
N ASP A 122 -18.95 2.36 5.36
CA ASP A 122 -20.03 1.55 4.82
C ASP A 122 -19.95 0.07 5.23
N ARG A 123 -18.91 -0.34 5.94
CA ARG A 123 -18.70 -1.71 6.40
C ARG A 123 -17.92 -1.75 7.72
N PRO A 124 -18.24 -2.71 8.61
CA PRO A 124 -17.57 -2.82 9.91
C PRO A 124 -16.18 -3.47 9.82
N ASN A 125 -15.88 -4.17 8.72
CA ASN A 125 -14.61 -4.85 8.53
C ASN A 125 -13.59 -3.90 7.90
N ALA A 126 -12.48 -3.69 8.62
CA ALA A 126 -11.35 -2.89 8.15
C ALA A 126 -10.22 -3.83 7.67
N PRO A 127 -10.09 -4.07 6.35
CA PRO A 127 -9.02 -4.91 5.82
C PRO A 127 -7.66 -4.29 6.14
N VAL A 128 -6.68 -5.16 6.37
CA VAL A 128 -5.29 -4.76 6.62
C VAL A 128 -4.51 -4.92 5.34
N PHE A 129 -3.99 -3.81 4.81
CA PHE A 129 -3.01 -3.80 3.75
C PHE A 129 -1.65 -4.22 4.30
N GLN A 130 -1.17 -5.39 3.90
CA GLN A 130 0.05 -5.99 4.43
C GLN A 130 1.30 -5.33 3.83
N ILE A 131 2.15 -4.81 4.71
CA ILE A 131 3.42 -4.17 4.38
C ILE A 131 4.51 -4.67 5.32
N VAL A 132 5.76 -4.68 4.86
CA VAL A 132 6.91 -5.15 5.63
C VAL A 132 8.09 -4.24 5.40
N GLN A 133 8.95 -4.10 6.42
CA GLN A 133 10.25 -3.49 6.24
C GLN A 133 11.26 -4.56 5.83
N ASP A 134 11.90 -4.36 4.68
CA ASP A 134 12.85 -5.31 4.07
C ASP A 134 14.04 -4.52 3.50
N ASP A 135 15.25 -4.87 3.95
CA ASP A 135 16.50 -4.14 3.68
C ASP A 135 16.44 -2.62 4.00
N GLY A 136 15.69 -2.24 5.05
CA GLY A 136 15.51 -0.85 5.44
C GLY A 136 14.47 -0.07 4.63
N PHE A 137 13.80 -0.72 3.66
CA PHE A 137 12.74 -0.12 2.86
C PHE A 137 11.37 -0.70 3.20
N TRP A 138 10.33 0.11 3.12
CA TRP A 138 8.95 -0.37 3.14
C TRP A 138 8.59 -1.02 1.81
N LYS A 139 8.10 -2.26 1.86
CA LYS A 139 7.70 -3.05 0.68
C LYS A 139 6.36 -3.74 0.92
N VAL A 140 5.62 -3.95 -0.14
CA VAL A 140 4.27 -4.55 -0.10
C VAL A 140 4.38 -6.07 -0.01
N GLN A 141 3.54 -6.74 0.77
CA GLN A 141 3.46 -8.20 0.71
C GLN A 141 2.63 -8.64 -0.51
N PHE A 142 2.94 -9.80 -1.08
CA PHE A 142 2.17 -10.32 -2.20
C PHE A 142 0.72 -10.61 -1.77
N LEU A 143 -0.25 -10.18 -2.58
CA LEU A 143 -1.69 -10.17 -2.23
C LEU A 143 -1.95 -9.43 -0.91
N PRO A 144 -1.68 -8.12 -0.85
CA PRO A 144 -1.60 -7.38 0.42
C PRO A 144 -2.96 -7.10 1.05
N LEU A 145 -4.07 -7.23 0.32
CA LEU A 145 -5.43 -7.05 0.85
C LEU A 145 -6.03 -8.43 1.12
N GLN A 146 -6.17 -8.78 2.39
CA GLN A 146 -6.81 -10.02 2.87
C GLN A 146 -7.97 -9.72 3.80
#